data_AF-A0A7C6V5S4-F1
#
_entry.id   AF-A0A7C6V5S4-F1
#
_cell.length_a   1.000
_cell.length_b   1.000
_cell.length_c   1.000
_cell.angle_alpha   90.00
_cell.angle_beta   90.00
_cell.angle_gamma   90.00
#
_symmetry.space_group_name_H-M   'P 1'
#
loop_
_entity.id
_entity.type
_entity.pdbx_description
1 polymer ?
#
loop_
_entity_poly.entity_id
_entity_poly.type
_entity_poly.pdbx_seq_one_letter_code
_entity_poly.pdbx_strand_id
1 'polypeptide(L)'
;MPKIDIPVKRLVQRRPGDWVKYLNPGCAEDRISPFKSEYIPRAESRLDNVFEVEDPGGCYLVNFEPMGYHDVALPARMMRYRSDIWEATLNDRKGTPPIVQAA
;
A
#
# COMPACT_ATOMS: atom_id res chain seq x y z
N MET A 1 -7.00 12.57 16.44
CA MET A 1 -7.00 11.21 15.86
C MET A 1 -6.97 10.20 17.00
N PRO A 2 -7.79 9.15 16.96
CA PRO A 2 -7.85 8.15 18.03
C PRO A 2 -6.52 7.39 18.13
N LYS A 3 -6.03 7.18 19.34
CA LYS A 3 -4.76 6.45 19.61
C LYS A 3 -4.80 4.96 19.20
N ILE A 4 -5.95 4.49 18.71
CA ILE A 4 -6.26 3.12 18.28
C ILE A 4 -5.60 2.78 16.94
N ASP A 5 -5.27 3.79 16.12
CA ASP A 5 -4.65 3.60 14.80
C ASP A 5 -3.22 3.04 14.87
N ILE A 6 -2.52 3.26 16.00
CA ILE A 6 -1.09 2.93 16.14
C ILE A 6 -0.85 1.42 16.34
N PRO A 7 -1.59 0.70 17.21
CA PRO A 7 -1.43 -0.76 17.37
C PRO A 7 -1.75 -1.56 16.10
N VAL A 8 -2.84 -1.24 15.39
CA VAL A 8 -3.22 -1.95 14.16
C VAL A 8 -2.18 -1.73 13.06
N LYS A 9 -1.70 -0.49 12.90
CA LYS A 9 -0.56 -0.20 12.01
C LYS A 9 0.67 -1.04 12.34
N ARG A 10 1.05 -1.09 13.63
CA ARG A 10 2.19 -1.89 14.06
C ARG A 10 1.99 -3.38 13.80
N LEU A 11 0.75 -3.88 13.87
CA LEU A 11 0.44 -5.26 13.53
C LEU A 11 0.61 -5.54 12.04
N VAL A 12 0.09 -4.65 11.18
CA VAL A 12 0.26 -4.74 9.71
C VAL A 12 1.73 -4.70 9.33
N GLN A 13 2.49 -3.75 9.90
CA GLN A 13 3.92 -3.60 9.65
C GLN A 13 4.77 -4.74 10.22
N ARG A 14 4.31 -5.45 11.25
CA ARG A 14 5.05 -6.57 11.85
C ARG A 14 5.05 -7.82 10.99
N ARG A 15 4.04 -8.00 10.13
CA ARG A 15 3.88 -9.21 9.32
C ARG A 15 3.38 -8.89 7.91
N PRO A 16 4.10 -8.05 7.14
CA PRO A 16 3.67 -7.65 5.81
C PRO A 16 3.48 -8.85 4.87
N GLY A 17 4.31 -9.89 5.03
CA GLY A 17 4.21 -11.15 4.31
C GLY A 17 2.87 -11.84 4.45
N ASP A 18 2.40 -11.99 5.70
CA ASP A 18 1.12 -12.63 6.01
C ASP A 18 -0.05 -11.89 5.35
N TRP A 19 -0.01 -10.56 5.33
CA TRP A 19 -1.09 -9.74 4.74
C TRP A 19 -1.12 -9.81 3.22
N VAL A 20 0.03 -9.80 2.56
CA VAL A 20 0.09 -9.97 1.10
C VAL A 20 -0.30 -11.40 0.72
N LYS A 21 0.15 -12.42 1.47
CA LYS A 21 -0.28 -13.81 1.29
C LYS A 21 -1.78 -13.99 1.48
N TYR A 22 -2.40 -13.25 2.38
CA TYR A 22 -3.86 -13.27 2.54
C TYR A 22 -4.57 -12.83 1.25
N LEU A 23 -4.05 -11.82 0.54
CA LEU A 23 -4.62 -11.32 -0.72
C LEU A 23 -4.21 -12.17 -1.93
N ASN A 24 -2.98 -12.69 -1.92
CA ASN A 24 -2.43 -13.54 -2.96
C ASN A 24 -1.69 -14.73 -2.33
N PRO A 25 -2.39 -15.86 -2.08
CA PRO A 25 -1.84 -17.02 -1.39
C PRO A 25 -0.62 -17.68 -2.06
N GLY A 26 -0.41 -17.44 -3.36
CA GLY A 26 0.74 -17.94 -4.12
C GLY A 26 2.02 -17.09 -3.96
N CYS A 27 1.94 -15.94 -3.30
CA CYS A 27 3.06 -15.01 -3.17
C CYS A 27 4.12 -15.54 -2.19
N ALA A 28 5.37 -15.55 -2.64
CA ALA A 28 6.52 -15.89 -1.82
C ALA A 28 6.97 -14.67 -1.00
N GLU A 29 7.22 -14.87 0.30
CA GLU A 29 7.42 -13.78 1.26
C GLU A 29 8.73 -13.00 1.04
N ASP A 30 9.74 -13.67 0.49
CA ASP A 30 11.02 -13.10 0.10
C ASP A 30 10.91 -12.06 -1.03
N ARG A 31 9.76 -11.98 -1.69
CA ARG A 31 9.49 -11.04 -2.79
C ARG A 31 8.66 -9.83 -2.41
N ILE A 32 8.39 -9.68 -1.11
CA ILE A 32 7.60 -8.57 -0.57
C ILE A 32 8.56 -7.59 0.08
N SER A 33 8.54 -6.35 -0.38
CA SER A 33 9.34 -5.29 0.20
C SER A 33 8.49 -4.05 0.49
N PRO A 34 8.84 -3.22 1.49
CA PRO A 34 8.18 -1.95 1.67
C PRO A 34 8.41 -1.07 0.43
N PHE A 35 7.33 -0.56 -0.17
CA PHE A 35 7.46 0.44 -1.21
C PHE A 35 7.89 1.76 -0.57
N LYS A 36 9.14 2.17 -0.81
CA LYS A 36 9.67 3.45 -0.38
C LYS A 36 9.89 4.33 -1.61
N SER A 37 9.05 5.33 -1.78
CA SER A 37 9.35 6.47 -2.63
C SER A 37 10.00 7.58 -1.80
N GLU A 38 10.92 8.34 -2.39
CA GLU A 38 11.37 9.62 -1.80
C GLU A 38 10.22 10.65 -1.74
N TYR A 39 9.19 10.42 -2.55
CA TYR A 39 7.95 11.18 -2.55
C TYR A 39 7.07 10.84 -1.34
N ILE A 40 6.78 11.87 -0.53
CA ILE A 40 5.83 11.80 0.59
C ILE A 40 4.55 12.51 0.14
N PRO A 41 3.39 11.81 0.10
CA PRO A 41 2.10 12.42 -0.23
C PRO A 41 1.82 13.66 0.62
N ARG A 42 1.26 14.72 0.02
CA ARG A 42 0.96 15.99 0.74
C ARG A 42 0.02 15.79 1.93
N ALA A 43 -0.82 14.76 1.87
CA ALA A 43 -1.66 14.32 2.96
C ALA A 43 -1.36 12.84 3.24
N GLU A 44 -0.28 12.59 3.96
CA GLU A 44 0.06 11.26 4.45
C GLU A 44 -1.02 10.82 5.47
N SER A 45 -1.87 9.88 5.10
CA SER A 45 -2.51 9.07 6.13
C SER A 45 -1.42 8.16 6.68
N ARG A 46 -1.14 8.33 7.98
CA ARG A 46 -0.13 7.53 8.69
C ARG A 46 -0.41 6.03 8.63
N LEU A 47 -1.55 5.61 8.09
CA LEU A 47 -1.97 4.23 7.95
C LEU A 47 -1.58 3.63 6.58
N ASP A 48 -1.28 4.44 5.58
CA ASP A 48 -1.11 3.95 4.21
C ASP A 48 0.30 3.34 4.05
N ASN A 49 0.40 2.02 4.18
CA ASN A 49 1.62 1.30 3.78
C ASN A 49 1.37 0.65 2.43
N VAL A 50 2.27 0.92 1.50
CA VAL A 50 2.33 0.27 0.21
C VAL A 50 3.45 -0.74 0.24
N PHE A 51 3.19 -1.94 -0.26
CA PHE A 51 4.20 -2.99 -0.42
C PHE A 51 4.44 -3.23 -1.91
N GLU A 52 5.70 -3.36 -2.29
CA GLU A 52 6.10 -3.78 -3.63
C GLU A 52 6.24 -5.30 -3.62
N VAL A 53 5.62 -5.96 -4.59
CA VAL A 53 5.63 -7.41 -4.74
C VAL A 53 6.15 -7.76 -6.12
N GLU A 54 7.22 -8.54 -6.15
CA GLU A 54 7.76 -9.11 -7.37
C GLU A 54 7.24 -10.55 -7.54
N ASP A 55 6.62 -10.86 -8.68
CA ASP A 55 6.16 -12.21 -9.00
C ASP A 55 6.62 -12.58 -10.43
N PRO A 56 6.60 -13.86 -10.86
CA PRO A 56 7.04 -14.24 -12.21
C PRO A 56 6.24 -13.55 -13.32
N GLY A 57 5.01 -13.09 -13.02
CA GLY A 57 4.16 -12.31 -13.92
C GLY A 57 4.44 -10.81 -13.95
N GLY A 58 5.33 -10.29 -13.10
CA GLY A 58 5.70 -8.88 -13.04
C GLY A 58 5.63 -8.28 -11.63
N CYS A 59 5.94 -6.98 -11.54
CA CYS A 59 5.88 -6.21 -10.29
C CYS A 59 4.51 -5.53 -10.13
N TYR A 60 3.96 -5.58 -8.92
CA TYR A 60 2.74 -4.87 -8.54
C TYR A 60 2.86 -4.32 -7.12
N LEU A 61 2.01 -3.34 -6.81
CA LEU A 61 1.94 -2.71 -5.50
C LEU A 61 0.70 -3.19 -4.76
N VAL A 62 0.83 -3.48 -3.47
CA VAL A 62 -0.28 -3.78 -2.58
C VAL A 62 -0.46 -2.60 -1.65
N ASN A 63 -1.59 -1.92 -1.77
CA ASN A 63 -1.99 -0.85 -0.86
C ASN A 63 -2.99 -1.43 0.15
N PHE A 64 -2.59 -1.45 1.43
CA PHE A 64 -3.51 -1.79 2.50
C PHE A 64 -4.23 -0.55 2.98
N GLU A 65 -5.55 -0.64 3.08
CA GLU A 65 -6.35 0.32 3.80
C GLU A 65 -6.53 -0.18 5.25
N PRO A 66 -5.82 0.36 6.25
CA PRO A 66 -6.02 -0.09 7.61
C PRO A 66 -7.31 0.51 8.15
N MET A 67 -8.38 -0.26 8.00
CA MET A 67 -9.67 -0.15 8.66
C MET A 67 -10.54 1.08 8.35
N GLY A 68 -11.68 0.79 7.69
CA GLY A 68 -12.98 0.96 8.33
C GLY A 68 -13.58 2.36 8.31
N TYR A 69 -13.10 3.23 7.44
CA TYR A 69 -13.78 4.48 7.18
C TYR A 69 -14.94 4.21 6.22
N HIS A 70 -16.16 4.10 6.76
CA HIS A 70 -17.38 4.46 6.01
C HIS A 70 -17.41 5.97 5.75
N ASP A 71 -16.32 6.48 5.20
CA ASP A 71 -16.13 7.88 4.87
C ASP A 71 -16.46 8.03 3.39
N VAL A 72 -17.49 8.81 3.11
CA VAL A 72 -17.96 9.09 1.75
C VAL A 72 -16.87 9.73 0.87
N ALA A 73 -15.84 10.33 1.47
CA ALA A 73 -14.71 10.90 0.75
C ALA A 73 -13.54 9.92 0.55
N LEU A 74 -13.63 8.68 1.07
CA LEU A 74 -12.60 7.65 0.94
C LEU A 74 -12.29 7.31 -0.54
N PRO A 75 -13.27 7.11 -1.45
CA PRO A 75 -12.96 6.81 -2.85
C PRO A 75 -12.13 7.91 -3.53
N ALA A 76 -12.44 9.18 -3.24
CA ALA A 76 -11.70 10.31 -3.75
C ALA A 76 -10.27 10.38 -3.17
N ARG A 77 -10.10 10.03 -1.88
CA ARG A 77 -8.78 9.92 -1.24
C ARG A 77 -7.96 8.79 -1.84
N MET A 78 -8.54 7.62 -2.06
CA MET A 78 -7.86 6.48 -2.68
C MET A 78 -7.44 6.78 -4.12
N MET A 79 -8.28 7.50 -4.89
CA MET A 79 -7.87 7.96 -6.23
C MET A 79 -6.67 8.91 -6.17
N ARG A 80 -6.67 9.89 -5.26
CA ARG A 80 -5.51 10.78 -5.07
C ARG A 80 -4.27 10.00 -4.66
N TYR A 81 -4.41 9.07 -3.71
CA TYR A 81 -3.29 8.27 -3.24
C TYR A 81 -2.67 7.40 -4.34
N ARG A 82 -3.51 6.80 -5.21
CA ARG A 82 -3.04 6.08 -6.40
C ARG A 82 -2.31 7.01 -7.38
N SER A 83 -2.83 8.22 -7.59
CA SER A 83 -2.15 9.23 -8.42
C SER A 83 -0.79 9.61 -7.84
N ASP A 84 -0.70 9.83 -6.53
CA ASP A 84 0.52 10.16 -5.81
C ASP A 84 1.57 9.03 -5.94
N ILE A 85 1.15 7.77 -5.77
CA ILE A 85 2.03 6.60 -5.98
C ILE A 85 2.53 6.56 -7.42
N TRP A 86 1.65 6.75 -8.42
CA TRP A 86 2.06 6.72 -9.81
C TRP A 86 2.95 7.88 -10.20
N GLU A 87 2.73 9.07 -9.64
CA GLU A 87 3.64 10.21 -9.81
C GLU A 87 5.04 9.84 -9.30
N ALA A 88 5.11 9.23 -8.11
CA ALA A 88 6.36 8.74 -7.56
C ALA A 88 7.04 7.67 -8.43
N THR A 89 6.30 6.64 -8.87
CA THR A 89 6.88 5.57 -9.70
C THR A 89 7.29 6.05 -11.08
N LEU A 90 6.58 7.03 -11.66
CA LEU A 90 6.95 7.64 -12.94
C LEU A 90 8.22 8.49 -12.82
N ASN A 91 8.36 9.25 -11.74
CA ASN A 91 9.59 10.00 -11.45
C ASN A 91 10.80 9.05 -11.32
N ASP A 92 10.60 7.88 -10.72
CA ASP A 92 11.62 6.83 -10.56
C ASP A 92 11.77 5.93 -11.80
N ARG A 93 11.11 6.25 -12.92
CA ARG A 93 11.12 5.46 -14.18
C ARG A 93 10.65 4.00 -14.02
N LYS A 94 9.91 3.69 -12.96
CA LYS A 94 9.27 2.38 -12.71
C LYS A 94 7.94 2.21 -13.48
N GLY A 95 7.46 3.25 -14.15
CA GLY A 95 6.21 3.23 -14.90
C GLY A 95 4.98 3.33 -13.99
N THR A 96 3.88 2.68 -14.37
CA THR A 96 2.63 2.63 -13.60
C THR A 96 2.33 1.19 -13.19
N PRO A 97 2.99 0.65 -12.14
CA PRO A 97 2.72 -0.71 -11.70
C PRO A 97 1.23 -0.85 -11.31
N PRO A 98 0.62 -2.04 -11.54
CA PRO A 98 -0.72 -2.33 -11.04
C PRO A 98 -0.76 -2.14 -9.52
N ILE A 99 -1.86 -1.56 -9.02
CA ILE A 99 -2.08 -1.38 -7.58
C ILE A 99 -3.25 -2.26 -7.17
N VAL A 100 -2.97 -3.27 -6.35
CA VAL A 100 -3.98 -4.10 -5.69
C VAL A 100 -4.43 -3.38 -4.43
N GLN A 101 -5.70 -2.98 -4.40
CA GLN A 101 -6.31 -2.35 -3.24
C GLN A 101 -6.98 -3.42 -2.38
N ALA A 102 -6.56 -3.54 -1.12
CA ALA A 102 -7.26 -4.34 -0.12
C ALA A 102 -8.24 -3.43 0.63
N ALA A 103 -9.54 -3.73 0.50
CA ALA A 103 -10.63 -3.07 1.22
C ALA A 103 -11.02 -3.86 2.49
#